data_AF-A0AAP8SM15-F1
#
_entry.id   AF-A0AAP8SM15-F1
#
_cell.length_a   1.000
_cell.length_b   1.000
_cell.length_c   1.000
_cell.angle_alpha   90.00
_cell.angle_beta   90.00
_cell.angle_gamma   90.00
#
_symmetry.space_group_name_H-M   'P 1'
#
loop_
_entity.id
_entity.type
_entity.pdbx_description
1 polymer ?
#
loop_
_entity_poly.entity_id
_entity_poly.type
_entity_poly.pdbx_seq_one_letter_code
_entity_poly.pdbx_strand_id
1 'polypeptide(L)'
;MQAREVSVEQAIDDAPDASKRLCSLAAQHRQNHREVNCHDTRRHWQASAGTYCYQTHIAIEGQPHTRLDWLAGVFYNHASLPAHAWYPQFLGGKVQALAAPPATGIEQHQLAWGRFDLGLPTPRYYRQLLSLAQPQDNTWVIVARSVTTGPELPQAAKLAYTPDPNGEVLHFENGRLHWHHICCAPGAGMLPGRLDRWLINAMRRTGLDGAERKTYRDEALKLRDWLDTQPVELPG
;
A
#
# COMPACT_ATOMS: atom_id res chain seq x y z
N MET A 1 -10.90 -6.79 -17.46
CA MET A 1 -10.52 -5.52 -16.81
C MET A 1 -11.10 -5.54 -15.40
N GLN A 2 -10.28 -5.47 -14.35
CA GLN A 2 -10.78 -5.56 -12.97
C GLN A 2 -11.74 -4.42 -12.62
N ALA A 3 -12.73 -4.74 -11.78
CA ALA A 3 -13.60 -3.76 -11.14
C ALA A 3 -12.79 -2.81 -10.24
N ARG A 4 -13.29 -1.57 -10.08
CA ARG A 4 -12.66 -0.55 -9.23
C ARG A 4 -12.76 -0.89 -7.76
N GLU A 5 -13.92 -1.38 -7.37
CA GLU A 5 -14.23 -1.92 -6.05
C GLU A 5 -14.80 -3.32 -6.26
N VAL A 6 -14.65 -4.16 -5.25
CA VAL A 6 -15.28 -5.48 -5.16
C VAL A 6 -16.09 -5.57 -3.87
N SER A 7 -16.90 -6.62 -3.71
CA SER A 7 -17.51 -6.87 -2.40
C SER A 7 -16.44 -7.26 -1.38
N VAL A 8 -16.78 -7.19 -0.10
CA VAL A 8 -15.85 -7.59 0.97
C VAL A 8 -15.56 -9.09 0.90
N GLU A 9 -16.56 -9.90 0.59
CA GLU A 9 -16.44 -11.35 0.41
C GLU A 9 -15.44 -11.68 -0.72
N GLN A 10 -15.59 -11.05 -1.88
CA GLN A 10 -14.65 -11.23 -2.98
C GLN A 10 -13.23 -10.78 -2.61
N ALA A 11 -13.09 -9.66 -1.88
CA ALA A 11 -11.77 -9.20 -1.44
C ALA A 11 -11.11 -10.15 -0.44
N ILE A 12 -11.89 -10.82 0.43
CA ILE A 12 -11.41 -11.86 1.34
C ILE A 12 -10.92 -13.07 0.53
N ASP A 13 -11.71 -13.53 -0.44
CA ASP A 13 -11.41 -14.69 -1.28
C ASP A 13 -10.15 -14.45 -2.14
N ASP A 14 -9.96 -13.21 -2.62
CA ASP A 14 -8.81 -12.82 -3.44
C ASP A 14 -7.51 -12.63 -2.63
N ALA A 15 -7.60 -12.37 -1.32
CA ALA A 15 -6.46 -11.94 -0.50
C ALA A 15 -5.27 -12.91 -0.49
N PRO A 16 -5.44 -14.25 -0.40
CA PRO A 16 -4.31 -15.18 -0.41
C PRO A 16 -3.49 -15.11 -1.70
N ASP A 17 -4.15 -15.03 -2.86
CA ASP A 17 -3.46 -14.98 -4.15
C ASP A 17 -2.87 -13.60 -4.43
N ALA A 18 -3.52 -12.52 -3.98
CA ALA A 18 -2.96 -11.19 -3.98
C ALA A 18 -1.67 -11.11 -3.13
N SER A 19 -1.65 -11.74 -1.95
CA SER A 19 -0.47 -11.83 -1.08
C SER A 19 0.71 -12.52 -1.80
N LYS A 20 0.48 -13.68 -2.42
CA LYS A 20 1.50 -14.39 -3.23
C LYS A 20 2.03 -13.53 -4.38
N ARG A 21 1.15 -12.77 -5.04
CA ARG A 21 1.51 -11.87 -6.13
C ARG A 21 2.41 -10.73 -5.64
N LEU A 22 2.06 -10.10 -4.52
CA LEU A 22 2.89 -9.06 -3.89
C LEU A 22 4.27 -9.60 -3.49
N CYS A 23 4.35 -10.78 -2.86
CA CYS A 23 5.63 -11.42 -2.56
C CYS A 23 6.49 -11.64 -3.81
N SER A 24 5.87 -12.12 -4.89
CA SER A 24 6.57 -12.40 -6.15
C SER A 24 7.14 -11.12 -6.76
N LEU A 25 6.37 -10.04 -6.79
CA LEU A 25 6.83 -8.73 -7.24
C LEU A 25 7.96 -8.19 -6.36
N ALA A 26 7.81 -8.26 -5.04
CA ALA A 26 8.81 -7.83 -4.08
C ALA A 26 10.14 -8.59 -4.26
N ALA A 27 10.08 -9.93 -4.35
CA ALA A 27 11.26 -10.76 -4.57
C ALA A 27 11.97 -10.42 -5.89
N GLN A 28 11.23 -10.26 -6.98
CA GLN A 28 11.79 -9.86 -8.27
C GLN A 28 12.48 -8.49 -8.20
N HIS A 29 11.91 -7.53 -7.46
CA HIS A 29 12.52 -6.21 -7.31
C HIS A 29 13.81 -6.27 -6.49
N ARG A 30 13.83 -7.00 -5.36
CA ARG A 30 15.05 -7.21 -4.55
C ARG A 30 16.20 -7.85 -5.32
N GLN A 31 15.90 -8.73 -6.28
CA GLN A 31 16.94 -9.33 -7.12
C GLN A 31 17.70 -8.27 -7.94
N ASN A 32 17.01 -7.20 -8.34
CA ASN A 32 17.50 -6.19 -9.25
C ASN A 32 17.91 -4.87 -8.58
N HIS A 33 17.59 -4.66 -7.30
CA HIS A 33 18.00 -3.49 -6.52
C HIS A 33 18.67 -3.95 -5.23
N ARG A 34 19.99 -3.68 -5.14
CA ARG A 34 20.87 -4.18 -4.06
C ARG A 34 21.46 -3.07 -3.20
N GLU A 35 21.28 -1.82 -3.60
CA GLU A 35 21.77 -0.66 -2.84
C GLU A 35 21.02 -0.55 -1.51
N VAL A 36 21.76 -0.18 -0.47
CA VAL A 36 21.27 -0.09 0.91
C VAL A 36 21.02 1.38 1.22
N ASN A 37 19.96 1.65 1.97
CA ASN A 37 19.46 2.98 2.33
C ASN A 37 19.12 3.88 1.12
N CYS A 38 19.14 3.34 -0.09
CA CYS A 38 18.68 3.95 -1.33
C CYS A 38 17.31 3.38 -1.71
N HIS A 39 16.52 4.18 -2.42
CA HIS A 39 15.25 3.71 -2.98
C HIS A 39 15.39 3.37 -4.47
N ASP A 40 14.57 2.45 -4.96
CA ASP A 40 14.30 2.27 -6.39
C ASP A 40 12.80 2.23 -6.63
N THR A 41 12.32 2.98 -7.62
CA THR A 41 10.89 3.02 -7.98
C THR A 41 10.73 2.61 -9.44
N ARG A 42 10.04 1.50 -9.65
CA ARG A 42 9.75 0.94 -10.97
C ARG A 42 8.31 1.18 -11.34
N ARG A 43 8.10 1.50 -12.61
CA ARG A 43 6.77 1.59 -13.21
C ARG A 43 6.61 0.49 -14.25
N HIS A 44 5.52 -0.26 -14.18
CA HIS A 44 5.19 -1.28 -15.17
C HIS A 44 3.69 -1.26 -15.49
N TRP A 45 3.31 -1.76 -16.66
CA TRP A 45 1.91 -1.88 -17.03
C TRP A 45 1.31 -3.13 -16.38
N GLN A 46 0.22 -2.97 -15.62
CA GLN A 46 -0.54 -4.08 -15.06
C GLN A 46 -1.80 -4.33 -15.88
N ALA A 47 -1.78 -5.39 -16.70
CA ALA A 47 -2.87 -5.70 -17.61
C ALA A 47 -4.21 -5.99 -16.91
N SER A 48 -4.19 -6.69 -15.77
CA SER A 48 -5.42 -7.01 -15.02
C SER A 48 -6.12 -5.76 -14.48
N ALA A 49 -5.34 -4.81 -13.96
CA ALA A 49 -5.79 -3.52 -13.44
C ALA A 49 -6.13 -2.51 -14.56
N GLY A 50 -5.54 -2.68 -15.75
CA GLY A 50 -5.70 -1.75 -16.88
C GLY A 50 -5.07 -0.38 -16.61
N THR A 51 -3.99 -0.34 -15.84
CA THR A 51 -3.25 0.87 -15.50
C THR A 51 -1.78 0.54 -15.22
N TYR A 52 -0.97 1.57 -14.96
CA TYR A 52 0.40 1.39 -14.48
C TYR A 52 0.41 1.11 -12.98
N CYS A 53 1.25 0.17 -12.58
CA CYS A 53 1.62 -0.05 -11.19
C CYS A 53 2.99 0.56 -10.93
N TYR A 54 3.14 1.11 -9.74
CA TYR A 54 4.42 1.55 -9.19
C TYR A 54 4.84 0.60 -8.09
N GLN A 55 6.12 0.28 -8.09
CA GLN A 55 6.74 -0.51 -7.05
C GLN A 55 7.96 0.24 -6.56
N THR A 56 7.91 0.68 -5.31
CA THR A 56 9.04 1.31 -4.64
C THR A 56 9.66 0.31 -3.68
N HIS A 57 10.98 0.22 -3.67
CA HIS A 57 11.76 -0.64 -2.78
C HIS A 57 12.86 0.16 -2.10
N ILE A 58 13.05 -0.07 -0.81
CA ILE A 58 14.24 0.32 -0.04
C ILE A 58 14.68 -0.85 0.83
N ALA A 59 15.99 -1.03 0.97
CA ALA A 59 16.60 -1.92 1.96
C ALA A 59 17.26 -1.07 3.04
N ILE A 60 16.85 -1.22 4.29
CA ILE A 60 17.25 -0.36 5.41
C ILE A 60 18.14 -1.19 6.35
N GLU A 61 19.37 -0.74 6.58
CA GLU A 61 20.29 -1.38 7.52
C GLU A 61 20.11 -0.86 8.95
N GLY A 62 20.78 -1.50 9.91
CA GLY A 62 20.76 -1.07 11.32
C GLY A 62 19.44 -1.34 12.04
N GLN A 63 18.46 -1.96 11.38
CA GLN A 63 17.18 -2.31 11.99
C GLN A 63 17.25 -3.68 12.68
N PRO A 64 16.74 -3.82 13.91
CA PRO A 64 16.61 -5.12 14.55
C PRO A 64 15.51 -5.94 13.86
N HIS A 65 15.62 -7.27 13.89
CA HIS A 65 14.59 -8.17 13.32
C HIS A 65 13.21 -7.94 13.95
N THR A 66 13.15 -7.66 15.25
CA THR A 66 11.91 -7.32 15.98
C THR A 66 11.15 -6.12 15.41
N ARG A 67 11.80 -5.27 14.61
CA ARG A 67 11.14 -4.16 13.90
C ARG A 67 10.12 -4.67 12.88
N LEU A 68 10.34 -5.86 12.32
CA LEU A 68 9.53 -6.43 11.26
C LEU A 68 8.06 -6.58 11.68
N ASP A 69 7.79 -7.25 12.79
CA ASP A 69 6.44 -7.52 13.29
C ASP A 69 5.73 -6.22 13.70
N TRP A 70 6.46 -5.35 14.42
CA TRP A 70 5.93 -4.05 14.82
C TRP A 70 5.54 -3.19 13.61
N LEU A 71 6.41 -3.10 12.59
CA LEU A 71 6.13 -2.29 11.42
C LEU A 71 4.97 -2.87 10.60
N ALA A 72 4.83 -4.19 10.55
CA ALA A 72 3.67 -4.85 9.96
C ALA A 72 2.37 -4.44 10.69
N GLY A 73 2.40 -4.39 12.02
CA GLY A 73 1.30 -3.88 12.84
C GLY A 73 0.99 -2.41 12.58
N VAL A 74 2.01 -1.55 12.44
CA VAL A 74 1.85 -0.13 12.09
C VAL A 74 1.19 0.04 10.72
N PHE A 75 1.65 -0.68 9.69
CA PHE A 75 1.08 -0.58 8.34
C PHE A 75 -0.31 -1.18 8.24
N TYR A 76 -0.57 -2.31 8.91
CA TYR A 76 -1.90 -2.87 8.97
C TYR A 76 -2.89 -1.88 9.60
N ASN A 77 -2.49 -1.22 10.70
CA ASN A 77 -3.32 -0.25 11.41
C ASN A 77 -3.11 1.20 10.94
N HIS A 78 -2.55 1.42 9.76
CA HIS A 78 -2.13 2.75 9.29
C HIS A 78 -3.26 3.78 9.31
N ALA A 79 -4.51 3.35 9.07
CA ALA A 79 -5.68 4.22 9.05
C ALA A 79 -6.14 4.68 10.44
N SER A 80 -5.68 4.04 11.52
CA SER A 80 -5.93 4.48 12.90
C SER A 80 -5.02 5.62 13.33
N LEU A 81 -3.94 5.88 12.59
CA LEU A 81 -2.99 6.95 12.90
C LEU A 81 -3.58 8.31 12.49
N PRO A 82 -3.32 9.38 13.24
CA PRO A 82 -3.73 10.74 12.86
C PRO A 82 -2.92 11.29 11.67
N ALA A 83 -1.68 10.82 11.52
CA ALA A 83 -0.76 11.16 10.44
C ALA A 83 0.30 10.06 10.28
N HIS A 84 0.98 10.01 9.13
CA HIS A 84 2.13 9.13 8.92
C HIS A 84 3.42 9.94 8.95
N ALA A 85 4.45 9.42 9.62
CA ALA A 85 5.77 10.04 9.62
C ALA A 85 6.44 9.97 8.23
N TRP A 86 6.17 8.91 7.47
CA TRP A 86 6.74 8.67 6.15
C TRP A 86 5.90 9.25 5.00
N TYR A 87 4.60 9.49 5.22
CA TYR A 87 3.69 9.94 4.16
C TYR A 87 2.84 11.18 4.56
N PRO A 88 3.37 12.40 4.36
CA PRO A 88 2.69 13.64 4.79
C PRO A 88 1.33 13.91 4.14
N GLN A 89 1.07 13.30 2.97
CA GLN A 89 -0.20 13.41 2.27
C GLN A 89 -1.33 12.65 2.98
N PHE A 90 -1.01 11.73 3.90
CA PHE A 90 -2.03 11.04 4.69
C PHE A 90 -2.57 11.97 5.79
N LEU A 91 -3.90 12.11 5.82
CA LEU A 91 -4.66 13.03 6.67
C LEU A 91 -5.54 12.29 7.69
N GLY A 92 -5.12 11.09 8.10
CA GLY A 92 -5.87 10.24 9.01
C GLY A 92 -6.86 9.31 8.31
N GLY A 93 -7.49 8.46 9.10
CA GLY A 93 -8.38 7.43 8.60
C GLY A 93 -9.39 6.94 9.64
N LYS A 94 -10.04 5.84 9.29
CA LYS A 94 -10.85 5.06 10.21
C LYS A 94 -10.69 3.59 9.90
N VAL A 95 -10.59 2.79 10.94
CA VAL A 95 -10.63 1.33 10.87
C VAL A 95 -11.94 0.81 11.45
N GLN A 96 -12.31 -0.38 11.00
CA GLN A 96 -13.43 -1.15 11.53
C GLN A 96 -13.04 -2.63 11.48
N ALA A 97 -13.08 -3.28 12.64
CA ALA A 97 -12.87 -4.72 12.73
C ALA A 97 -13.88 -5.47 11.86
N LEU A 98 -13.43 -6.54 11.22
CA LEU A 98 -14.26 -7.40 10.40
C LEU A 98 -14.43 -8.75 11.10
N ALA A 99 -15.67 -9.15 11.38
CA ALA A 99 -15.95 -10.41 12.06
C ALA A 99 -15.82 -11.65 11.16
N ALA A 100 -15.65 -11.47 9.85
CA ALA A 100 -15.47 -12.57 8.92
C ALA A 100 -14.15 -13.32 9.23
N PRO A 101 -14.15 -14.65 9.21
CA PRO A 101 -12.95 -15.41 9.46
C PRO A 101 -11.86 -15.10 8.41
N PRO A 102 -10.58 -15.10 8.79
CA PRO A 102 -9.49 -14.99 7.83
C PRO A 102 -9.52 -16.13 6.80
N ALA A 103 -9.14 -15.82 5.56
CA ALA A 103 -8.93 -16.84 4.54
C ALA A 103 -7.61 -17.59 4.81
N THR A 104 -7.43 -18.77 4.22
CA THR A 104 -6.19 -19.56 4.39
C THR A 104 -4.96 -18.74 4.04
N GLY A 105 -3.99 -18.67 4.96
CA GLY A 105 -2.74 -17.91 4.79
C GLY A 105 -2.88 -16.40 5.05
N ILE A 106 -4.03 -15.96 5.55
CA ILE A 106 -4.26 -14.61 6.07
C ILE A 106 -4.44 -14.72 7.58
N GLU A 107 -3.75 -13.86 8.34
CA GLU A 107 -3.85 -13.80 9.80
C GLU A 107 -5.12 -13.07 10.24
N GLN A 108 -5.41 -11.94 9.58
CA GLN A 108 -6.55 -11.10 9.94
C GLN A 108 -6.95 -10.13 8.84
N HIS A 109 -8.22 -9.72 8.90
CA HIS A 109 -8.85 -8.75 8.01
C HIS A 109 -9.40 -7.56 8.78
N GLN A 110 -9.28 -6.37 8.20
CA GLN A 110 -9.98 -5.19 8.69
C GLN A 110 -10.47 -4.32 7.55
N LEU A 111 -11.55 -3.60 7.77
CA LEU A 111 -12.03 -2.58 6.85
C LEU A 111 -11.44 -1.25 7.26
N ALA A 112 -10.97 -0.48 6.29
CA ALA A 112 -10.39 0.83 6.54
C ALA A 112 -10.84 1.84 5.49
N TRP A 113 -10.81 3.10 5.86
CA TRP A 113 -10.54 4.15 4.88
C TRP A 113 -9.41 5.05 5.36
N GLY A 114 -8.54 5.43 4.43
CA GLY A 114 -7.55 6.49 4.63
C GLY A 114 -7.91 7.72 3.80
N ARG A 115 -7.69 8.92 4.35
CA ARG A 115 -7.89 10.21 3.68
C ARG A 115 -6.55 10.77 3.24
N PHE A 116 -6.46 11.22 1.99
CA PHE A 116 -5.20 11.68 1.40
C PHE A 116 -5.35 13.01 0.66
N ASP A 117 -4.37 13.89 0.83
CA ASP A 117 -4.17 15.05 0.00
C ASP A 117 -3.36 14.69 -1.26
N LEU A 118 -4.05 14.67 -2.40
CA LEU A 118 -3.43 14.39 -3.70
C LEU A 118 -3.12 15.69 -4.48
N GLY A 119 -3.12 16.84 -3.82
CA GLY A 119 -2.99 18.16 -4.48
C GLY A 119 -4.23 18.54 -5.29
N LEU A 120 -5.37 17.95 -4.97
CA LEU A 120 -6.67 18.21 -5.61
C LEU A 120 -7.54 19.09 -4.72
N PRO A 121 -8.55 19.82 -5.27
CA PRO A 121 -9.40 20.72 -4.47
C PRO A 121 -10.14 20.06 -3.29
N THR A 122 -10.24 18.74 -3.28
CA THR A 122 -10.81 17.98 -2.17
C THR A 122 -9.93 16.75 -1.95
N PRO A 123 -9.70 16.31 -0.70
CA PRO A 123 -9.02 15.05 -0.41
C PRO A 123 -9.70 13.83 -1.01
N ARG A 124 -8.95 12.74 -1.14
CA ARG A 124 -9.46 11.44 -1.59
C ARG A 124 -9.46 10.41 -0.49
N TYR A 125 -10.47 9.56 -0.51
CA TYR A 125 -10.64 8.47 0.42
C TYR A 125 -10.42 7.16 -0.32
N TYR A 126 -9.56 6.30 0.23
CA TYR A 126 -9.41 4.93 -0.25
C TYR A 126 -10.11 4.03 0.75
N ARG A 127 -11.29 3.53 0.41
CA ARG A 127 -12.03 2.55 1.21
C ARG A 127 -11.59 1.16 0.80
N GLN A 128 -11.04 0.39 1.73
CA GLN A 128 -10.30 -0.84 1.45
C GLN A 128 -10.57 -1.91 2.51
N LEU A 129 -10.48 -3.17 2.07
CA LEU A 129 -10.15 -4.29 2.93
C LEU A 129 -8.62 -4.34 3.04
N LEU A 130 -8.10 -4.41 4.26
CA LEU A 130 -6.71 -4.71 4.56
C LEU A 130 -6.62 -6.14 5.08
N SER A 131 -5.76 -6.95 4.48
CA SER A 131 -5.50 -8.33 4.88
C SER A 131 -4.03 -8.50 5.23
N LEU A 132 -3.75 -8.90 6.46
CA LEU A 132 -2.40 -9.13 6.95
C LEU A 132 -2.04 -10.62 6.79
N ALA A 133 -0.89 -10.91 6.20
CA ALA A 133 -0.40 -12.27 6.00
C ALA A 133 1.07 -12.40 6.37
N GLN A 134 1.46 -13.54 6.94
CA GLN A 134 2.84 -13.92 7.20
C GLN A 134 3.21 -15.16 6.36
N PRO A 135 3.46 -15.02 5.05
CA PRO A 135 3.72 -16.18 4.19
C PRO A 135 5.00 -16.93 4.56
N GLN A 136 5.95 -16.28 5.24
CA GLN A 136 7.21 -16.82 5.75
C GLN A 136 7.56 -16.09 7.06
N ASP A 137 8.34 -16.72 7.95
CA ASP A 137 8.75 -16.15 9.24
C ASP A 137 9.36 -14.74 9.13
N ASN A 138 10.11 -14.48 8.06
CA ASN A 138 10.79 -13.20 7.82
C ASN A 138 10.05 -12.27 6.84
N THR A 139 8.76 -12.50 6.59
CA THR A 139 8.00 -11.72 5.61
C THR A 139 6.60 -11.42 6.10
N TRP A 140 6.23 -10.14 6.13
CA TRP A 140 4.84 -9.71 6.26
C TRP A 140 4.34 -9.08 4.97
N VAL A 141 3.07 -9.30 4.70
CA VAL A 141 2.36 -8.73 3.55
C VAL A 141 1.07 -8.10 4.04
N ILE A 142 0.85 -6.85 3.63
CA ILE A 142 -0.43 -6.17 3.82
C ILE A 142 -1.05 -6.03 2.44
N VAL A 143 -2.05 -6.85 2.15
CA VAL A 143 -2.86 -6.71 0.92
C VAL A 143 -3.89 -5.64 1.16
N ALA A 144 -4.03 -4.71 0.23
CA ALA A 144 -5.02 -3.64 0.33
C ALA A 144 -5.87 -3.57 -0.94
N ARG A 145 -7.17 -3.86 -0.81
CA ARG A 145 -8.11 -3.98 -1.94
C ARG A 145 -9.30 -3.05 -1.76
N SER A 146 -9.59 -2.21 -2.75
CA SER A 146 -10.79 -1.35 -2.69
C SER A 146 -12.09 -2.14 -2.66
N VAL A 147 -12.97 -1.79 -1.72
CA VAL A 147 -14.24 -2.49 -1.46
C VAL A 147 -15.44 -1.55 -1.41
N THR A 148 -16.61 -2.09 -1.73
CA THR A 148 -17.88 -1.35 -1.81
C THR A 148 -18.49 -0.97 -0.45
N THR A 149 -18.06 -1.63 0.64
CA THR A 149 -18.56 -1.38 2.01
C THR A 149 -17.39 -1.23 2.98
N GLY A 150 -17.63 -0.56 4.11
CA GLY A 150 -16.57 -0.20 5.06
C GLY A 150 -17.10 0.73 6.15
N PRO A 151 -16.22 1.31 6.98
CA PRO A 151 -16.62 2.36 7.90
C PRO A 151 -17.33 3.50 7.17
N GLU A 152 -18.27 4.15 7.84
CA GLU A 152 -19.03 5.27 7.28
C GLU A 152 -18.11 6.34 6.68
N LEU A 153 -18.42 6.74 5.45
CA LEU A 153 -17.71 7.80 4.75
C LEU A 153 -18.36 9.16 5.06
N PRO A 154 -17.58 10.24 5.18
CA PRO A 154 -18.13 11.58 5.27
C PRO A 154 -19.05 11.91 4.07
N GLN A 155 -20.09 12.74 4.31
CA GLN A 155 -21.14 13.06 3.32
C GLN A 155 -20.60 13.54 1.94
N ALA A 156 -19.46 14.23 1.91
CA ALA A 156 -18.83 14.76 0.70
C ALA A 156 -17.57 13.98 0.26
N ALA A 157 -17.39 12.75 0.74
CA ALA A 157 -16.21 11.94 0.43
C ALA A 157 -16.07 11.70 -1.08
N LYS A 158 -14.87 11.95 -1.60
CA LYS A 158 -14.48 11.59 -2.96
C LYS A 158 -13.62 10.35 -2.90
N LEU A 159 -14.12 9.26 -3.48
CA LEU A 159 -13.39 7.99 -3.50
C LEU A 159 -12.34 7.95 -4.59
N ALA A 160 -11.18 7.40 -4.22
CA ALA A 160 -10.19 6.86 -5.13
C ALA A 160 -10.07 5.36 -4.87
N TYR A 161 -9.51 4.64 -5.85
CA TYR A 161 -9.55 3.18 -5.86
C TYR A 161 -8.18 2.61 -6.17
N THR A 162 -7.89 1.46 -5.58
CA THR A 162 -6.68 0.68 -5.79
C THR A 162 -7.05 -0.77 -6.13
N PRO A 163 -6.96 -1.16 -7.40
CA PRO A 163 -7.03 -2.54 -7.84
C PRO A 163 -5.79 -3.36 -7.43
N ASP A 164 -5.87 -4.66 -7.64
CA ASP A 164 -4.78 -5.61 -7.41
C ASP A 164 -3.76 -5.53 -8.58
N PRO A 165 -2.45 -5.61 -8.29
CA PRO A 165 -1.82 -5.66 -6.97
C PRO A 165 -1.75 -4.30 -6.29
N ASN A 166 -2.04 -4.28 -4.99
CA ASN A 166 -1.87 -3.10 -4.15
C ASN A 166 -1.63 -3.52 -2.70
N GLY A 167 -0.61 -2.94 -2.06
CA GLY A 167 -0.24 -3.29 -0.70
C GLY A 167 1.23 -3.07 -0.36
N GLU A 168 1.61 -3.56 0.81
CA GLU A 168 2.96 -3.48 1.36
C GLU A 168 3.58 -4.87 1.49
N VAL A 169 4.89 -4.98 1.26
CA VAL A 169 5.67 -6.16 1.63
C VAL A 169 6.84 -5.73 2.49
N LEU A 170 6.92 -6.31 3.68
CA LEU A 170 8.04 -6.17 4.61
C LEU A 170 8.81 -7.48 4.63
N HIS A 171 10.12 -7.43 4.51
CA HIS A 171 10.96 -8.62 4.51
C HIS A 171 12.27 -8.36 5.23
N PHE A 172 12.68 -9.27 6.11
CA PHE A 172 13.96 -9.15 6.79
C PHE A 172 14.98 -10.16 6.24
N GLU A 173 16.11 -9.68 5.77
CA GLU A 173 17.16 -10.52 5.17
C GLU A 173 18.53 -9.90 5.42
N ASN A 174 19.53 -10.72 5.79
CA ASN A 174 20.92 -10.29 5.94
C ASN A 174 21.12 -9.04 6.81
N GLY A 175 20.37 -8.95 7.93
CA GLY A 175 20.43 -7.81 8.86
C GLY A 175 19.78 -6.52 8.34
N ARG A 176 18.92 -6.62 7.33
CA ARG A 176 18.26 -5.47 6.69
C ARG A 176 16.76 -5.65 6.66
N LEU A 177 16.04 -4.56 6.89
CA LEU A 177 14.60 -4.48 6.69
C LEU A 177 14.33 -3.96 5.28
N HIS A 178 13.71 -4.79 4.45
CA HIS A 178 13.27 -4.44 3.11
C HIS A 178 11.80 -4.03 3.18
N TRP A 179 11.49 -2.86 2.61
CA TRP A 179 10.13 -2.41 2.40
C TRP A 179 9.84 -2.28 0.92
N HIS A 180 8.70 -2.84 0.49
CA HIS A 180 8.13 -2.61 -0.83
C HIS A 180 6.74 -1.99 -0.71
N HIS A 181 6.56 -0.84 -1.33
CA HIS A 181 5.25 -0.23 -1.58
C HIS A 181 4.83 -0.55 -3.02
N ILE A 182 3.74 -1.29 -3.19
CA ILE A 182 3.20 -1.67 -4.51
C ILE A 182 1.83 -1.01 -4.64
N CYS A 183 1.69 -0.09 -5.60
CA CYS A 183 0.47 0.66 -5.79
C CYS A 183 0.05 0.71 -7.25
N CYS A 184 -1.16 0.26 -7.51
CA CYS A 184 -1.85 0.38 -8.78
C CYS A 184 -3.02 1.34 -8.60
N ALA A 185 -2.86 2.62 -8.94
CA ALA A 185 -3.94 3.62 -8.85
C ALA A 185 -4.48 3.96 -10.24
N PRO A 186 -5.64 3.43 -10.69
CA PRO A 186 -6.21 3.65 -12.01
C PRO A 186 -6.92 4.99 -12.14
N GLY A 187 -6.84 5.88 -11.16
CA GLY A 187 -7.68 7.06 -11.07
C GLY A 187 -7.47 7.80 -9.76
N ALA A 188 -7.69 9.11 -9.77
CA ALA A 188 -7.69 9.96 -8.59
C ALA A 188 -9.09 10.54 -8.32
N GLY A 189 -10.14 10.03 -8.97
CA GLY A 189 -11.51 10.54 -8.82
C GLY A 189 -11.67 11.98 -9.32
N MET A 190 -10.98 12.34 -10.41
CA MET A 190 -11.14 13.64 -11.07
C MET A 190 -12.28 13.60 -12.10
N LEU A 191 -12.45 12.45 -12.76
CA LEU A 191 -13.52 12.21 -13.73
C LEU A 191 -14.35 10.97 -13.37
N PRO A 192 -15.56 10.80 -13.95
CA PRO A 192 -16.34 9.58 -13.76
C PRO A 192 -15.71 8.39 -14.48
N GLY A 193 -15.73 7.23 -13.82
CA GLY A 193 -15.50 5.95 -14.49
C GLY A 193 -14.22 5.92 -15.35
N ARG A 194 -14.32 5.26 -16.49
CA ARG A 194 -13.20 5.01 -17.40
C ARG A 194 -12.46 6.28 -17.87
N LEU A 195 -13.09 7.45 -17.84
CA LEU A 195 -12.47 8.71 -18.23
C LEU A 195 -11.32 9.09 -17.30
N ASP A 196 -11.49 8.88 -15.99
CA ASP A 196 -10.45 9.14 -14.99
C ASP A 196 -9.22 8.26 -15.23
N ARG A 197 -9.47 7.00 -15.57
CA ARG A 197 -8.43 6.03 -15.90
C ARG A 197 -7.71 6.38 -17.17
N TRP A 198 -8.45 6.80 -18.19
CA TRP A 198 -7.86 7.24 -19.44
C TRP A 198 -6.97 8.46 -19.23
N LEU A 199 -7.44 9.46 -18.48
CA LEU A 199 -6.68 10.67 -18.15
C LEU A 199 -5.39 10.33 -17.40
N ILE A 200 -5.48 9.57 -16.30
CA ILE A 200 -4.30 9.17 -15.52
C ILE A 200 -3.31 8.35 -16.36
N ASN A 201 -3.79 7.39 -17.16
CA ASN A 201 -2.91 6.61 -18.03
C ASN A 201 -2.27 7.49 -19.11
N ALA A 202 -2.98 8.47 -19.66
CA ALA A 202 -2.43 9.42 -20.63
C ALA A 202 -1.32 10.28 -20.00
N MET A 203 -1.55 10.85 -18.82
CA MET A 203 -0.55 11.60 -18.06
C MET A 203 0.70 10.77 -17.78
N ARG A 204 0.54 9.51 -17.36
CA ARG A 204 1.68 8.61 -17.11
C ARG A 204 2.43 8.27 -18.40
N ARG A 205 1.72 8.05 -19.51
CA ARG A 205 2.36 7.81 -20.82
C ARG A 205 3.19 9.00 -21.30
N THR A 206 2.73 10.22 -21.04
CA THR A 206 3.44 11.45 -21.41
C THR A 206 4.48 11.89 -20.36
N GLY A 207 4.65 11.14 -19.27
CA GLY A 207 5.66 11.41 -18.24
C GLY A 207 5.27 12.49 -17.23
N LEU A 208 4.01 12.95 -17.25
CA LEU A 208 3.45 13.96 -16.35
C LEU A 208 3.11 13.42 -14.94
N ASP A 209 3.53 12.19 -14.64
CA ASP A 209 3.46 11.52 -13.35
C ASP A 209 4.70 11.75 -12.46
N GLY A 210 5.50 12.78 -12.78
CA GLY A 210 6.73 13.09 -12.05
C GLY A 210 6.52 13.31 -10.55
N ALA A 211 5.44 14.02 -10.17
CA ALA A 211 5.10 14.27 -8.77
C ALA A 211 4.72 12.99 -8.01
N GLU A 212 3.96 12.08 -8.64
CA GLU A 212 3.61 10.77 -8.09
C GLU A 212 4.87 9.94 -7.82
N ARG A 213 5.77 9.84 -8.81
CA ARG A 213 7.05 9.16 -8.62
C ARG A 213 7.92 9.78 -7.53
N LYS A 214 7.98 11.11 -7.45
CA LYS A 214 8.72 11.80 -6.39
C LYS A 214 8.15 11.46 -5.02
N THR A 215 6.82 11.43 -4.91
CA THR A 215 6.11 11.14 -3.66
C THR A 215 6.51 9.76 -3.11
N TYR A 216 6.47 8.72 -3.94
CA TYR A 216 6.88 7.37 -3.49
C TYR A 216 8.35 7.27 -3.08
N ARG A 217 9.24 8.02 -3.75
CA ARG A 217 10.67 8.06 -3.40
C ARG A 217 10.90 8.77 -2.07
N ASP A 218 10.24 9.91 -1.87
CA ASP A 218 10.29 10.65 -0.62
C ASP A 218 9.73 9.81 0.54
N GLU A 219 8.67 9.04 0.31
CA GLU A 219 8.11 8.12 1.33
C GLU A 219 9.13 7.09 1.80
N ALA A 220 9.89 6.47 0.88
CA ALA A 220 10.92 5.50 1.25
C ALA A 220 12.04 6.09 2.09
N LEU A 221 12.51 7.29 1.74
CA LEU A 221 13.54 7.97 2.53
C LEU A 221 13.02 8.40 3.89
N LYS A 222 11.81 8.96 3.96
CA LYS A 222 11.20 9.37 5.23
C LYS A 222 10.89 8.17 6.12
N LEU A 223 10.52 7.01 5.55
CA LEU A 223 10.34 5.78 6.32
C LEU A 223 11.66 5.35 6.96
N ARG A 224 12.75 5.30 6.18
CA ARG A 224 14.10 5.04 6.70
C ARG A 224 14.43 5.99 7.84
N ASP A 225 14.36 7.29 7.57
CA ASP A 225 14.75 8.32 8.54
C ASP A 225 13.89 8.24 9.81
N TRP A 226 12.59 7.98 9.67
CA TRP A 226 11.71 7.78 10.82
C TRP A 226 12.08 6.54 11.62
N LEU A 227 12.37 5.41 10.99
CA LEU A 227 12.78 4.18 11.67
C LEU A 227 14.06 4.37 12.49
N ASP A 228 15.00 5.20 12.01
CA ASP A 228 16.22 5.55 12.72
C ASP A 228 15.97 6.40 13.97
N THR A 229 14.81 7.07 14.06
CA THR A 229 14.38 7.79 15.28
C THR A 229 13.65 6.91 16.29
N GLN A 230 13.24 5.70 15.90
CA GLN A 230 12.47 4.81 16.76
C GLN A 230 13.39 4.02 17.70
N PRO A 231 13.01 3.84 18.98
CA PRO A 231 13.81 3.07 19.92
C PRO A 231 14.01 1.63 19.42
N VAL A 232 15.14 1.03 19.78
CA VAL A 232 15.45 -0.37 19.45
C VAL A 232 14.49 -1.33 20.17
N GLU A 233 14.10 -0.98 21.39
CA GLU A 233 13.02 -1.62 22.13
C GLU A 233 11.70 -0.91 21.82
N LEU A 234 10.80 -1.61 21.16
CA LEU A 234 9.50 -1.08 20.74
C LEU A 234 8.48 -1.25 21.89
N PRO A 235 7.53 -0.32 22.05
CA PRO A 235 6.43 -0.51 22.99
C PRO A 235 5.65 -1.78 22.60
N GLY A 236 5.40 -2.63 23.60
CA GLY A 236 4.62 -3.87 23.45
C GLY A 236 3.14 -3.65 23.25
#